data_AF-A0A7V0SRG8-F1
#
_entry.id   AF-A0A7V0SRG8-F1
#
_cell.length_a   1.000
_cell.length_b   1.000
_cell.length_c   1.000
_cell.angle_alpha   90.00
_cell.angle_beta   90.00
_cell.angle_gamma   90.00
#
_symmetry.space_group_name_H-M   'P 1'
#
loop_
_entity.id
_entity.type
_entity.pdbx_description
1 polymer ?
#
loop_
_entity_poly.entity_id
_entity_poly.type
_entity_poly.pdbx_seq_one_letter_code
_entity_poly.pdbx_strand_id
1 'polypeptide(L)'
;MRSGYDSKARDALLARNKAEKIAYNSKAKIDTIQGLLSKEDRIIIFTRYNDMVYEISKRFFIPCITYRTDSHEREEVFNKFKNGEYSVLVSSQVLDEGIDVPEANVGIIVSGTGSSREYVQRLGRLLRPRENKKAVLYELVTKGTKETRTSYRRKK
;
A
#
# COMPACT_ATOMS: atom_id res chain seq x y z
N MET A 1 -20.41 -18.05 -20.14
CA MET A 1 -20.31 -18.33 -18.68
C MET A 1 -21.57 -17.84 -17.98
N ARG A 2 -22.33 -18.74 -17.33
CA ARG A 2 -23.59 -18.45 -16.60
C ARG A 2 -23.34 -18.10 -15.12
N SER A 3 -22.34 -17.27 -14.81
CA SER A 3 -21.97 -16.96 -13.41
C SER A 3 -22.81 -15.84 -12.76
N GLY A 4 -23.81 -15.28 -13.46
CA GLY A 4 -24.64 -14.18 -12.96
C GLY A 4 -25.89 -14.57 -12.14
N TYR A 5 -26.32 -15.83 -12.20
CA TYR A 5 -27.64 -16.27 -11.69
C TYR A 5 -27.62 -17.23 -10.49
N ASP A 6 -26.45 -17.69 -10.03
CA ASP A 6 -26.34 -18.54 -8.85
C ASP A 6 -26.17 -17.68 -7.58
N SER A 7 -27.23 -17.59 -6.79
CA SER A 7 -27.25 -16.83 -5.53
C SER A 7 -26.19 -17.35 -4.54
N LYS A 8 -25.93 -18.66 -4.48
CA LYS A 8 -24.94 -19.23 -3.56
C LYS A 8 -23.51 -18.85 -3.98
N ALA A 9 -23.24 -18.84 -5.29
CA ALA A 9 -21.94 -18.40 -5.81
C ALA A 9 -21.70 -16.90 -5.54
N ARG A 10 -22.74 -16.06 -5.70
CA ARG A 10 -22.70 -14.64 -5.36
C ARG A 10 -22.46 -14.41 -3.88
N ASP A 11 -23.20 -15.10 -3.01
CA ASP A 11 -23.08 -14.97 -1.56
C ASP A 11 -21.69 -15.41 -1.06
N ALA A 12 -21.16 -16.51 -1.59
CA ALA A 12 -19.80 -16.95 -1.29
C ALA A 12 -18.74 -15.90 -1.71
N LEU A 13 -18.92 -15.27 -2.87
CA LEU A 13 -18.03 -14.20 -3.34
C LEU A 13 -18.09 -12.96 -2.44
N LEU A 14 -19.31 -12.54 -2.05
CA LEU A 14 -19.51 -11.39 -1.16
C LEU A 14 -18.95 -11.65 0.24
N ALA A 15 -19.20 -12.83 0.81
CA ALA A 15 -18.65 -13.25 2.09
C ALA A 15 -17.12 -13.27 2.06
N ARG A 16 -16.53 -13.79 0.97
CA ARG A 16 -15.09 -13.75 0.74
C ARG A 16 -14.56 -12.32 0.72
N ASN A 17 -15.18 -11.43 -0.06
CA ASN A 17 -14.76 -10.03 -0.16
C ASN A 17 -14.89 -9.30 1.17
N LYS A 18 -15.92 -9.59 1.97
CA LYS A 18 -16.11 -9.03 3.32
C LYS A 18 -15.02 -9.51 4.29
N ALA A 19 -14.74 -10.81 4.33
CA ALA A 19 -13.68 -11.38 5.16
C ALA A 19 -12.30 -10.81 4.77
N GLU A 20 -12.06 -10.67 3.47
CA GLU A 20 -10.87 -10.03 2.92
C GLU A 20 -10.76 -8.56 3.36
N LYS A 21 -11.84 -7.77 3.23
CA LYS A 21 -11.88 -6.38 3.69
C LYS A 21 -11.57 -6.24 5.19
N ILE A 22 -12.10 -7.14 6.03
CA ILE A 22 -11.81 -7.15 7.48
C ILE A 22 -10.34 -7.45 7.76
N ALA A 23 -9.78 -8.48 7.10
CA ALA A 23 -8.38 -8.86 7.28
C ALA A 23 -7.41 -7.75 6.82
N TYR A 24 -7.73 -7.07 5.72
CA TYR A 24 -6.89 -6.03 5.15
C TYR A 24 -7.00 -4.71 5.88
N ASN A 25 -8.18 -4.37 6.41
CA ASN A 25 -8.44 -3.14 7.17
C ASN A 25 -8.32 -3.33 8.70
N SER A 26 -7.52 -4.31 9.14
CA SER A 26 -7.37 -4.56 10.57
C SER A 26 -6.74 -3.37 11.28
N LYS A 27 -7.29 -2.98 12.43
CA LYS A 27 -6.75 -1.93 13.30
C LYS A 27 -5.26 -2.17 13.63
N ALA A 28 -4.87 -3.43 13.82
CA ALA A 28 -3.49 -3.81 14.08
C ALA A 28 -2.50 -3.38 12.99
N LYS A 29 -2.93 -3.36 11.71
CA LYS A 29 -2.08 -2.85 10.61
C LYS A 29 -1.88 -1.34 10.71
N ILE A 30 -2.93 -0.59 11.04
CA ILE A 30 -2.83 0.85 11.29
C ILE A 30 -1.87 1.14 12.46
N ASP A 31 -2.03 0.41 13.57
CA ASP A 31 -1.15 0.55 14.74
C ASP A 31 0.31 0.19 14.40
N THR A 32 0.52 -0.82 13.56
CA THR A 32 1.87 -1.18 13.07
C THR A 32 2.45 -0.10 12.17
N ILE A 33 1.66 0.48 11.27
CA ILE A 33 2.10 1.61 10.43
C ILE A 33 2.55 2.76 11.32
N GLN A 34 1.77 3.11 12.35
CA GLN A 34 2.12 4.17 13.29
C GLN A 34 3.51 3.96 13.91
N GLY A 35 3.84 2.73 14.31
CA GLY A 35 5.16 2.39 14.87
C GLY A 35 6.31 2.40 13.85
N LEU A 36 6.01 2.34 12.56
CA LEU A 36 6.99 2.42 11.47
C LEU A 36 7.17 3.86 10.93
N LEU A 37 6.28 4.79 11.29
CA LEU A 37 6.43 6.19 10.90
C LEU A 37 7.59 6.83 11.67
N SER A 38 8.42 7.56 10.94
CA SER A 38 9.61 8.23 11.46
C SER A 38 9.76 9.57 10.75
N LYS A 39 10.11 10.61 11.50
CA LYS A 39 10.35 11.96 10.94
C LYS A 39 11.65 12.04 10.13
N GLU A 40 12.58 11.11 10.36
CA GLU A 40 13.89 11.08 9.71
C GLU A 40 13.86 10.36 8.36
N ASP A 41 12.77 9.65 8.06
CA ASP A 41 12.65 8.81 6.89
C ASP A 41 11.68 9.41 5.88
N ARG A 42 11.98 9.23 4.59
CA ARG A 42 11.04 9.40 3.49
C ARG A 42 10.34 8.08 3.23
N ILE A 43 9.03 8.05 3.51
CA ILE A 43 8.24 6.84 3.58
C ILE A 43 7.16 6.87 2.50
N ILE A 44 7.05 5.79 1.72
CA ILE A 44 5.87 5.59 0.86
C ILE A 44 5.13 4.35 1.31
N ILE A 45 3.84 4.56 1.59
CA ILE A 45 2.92 3.52 2.02
C ILE A 45 2.03 3.15 0.84
N PHE A 46 1.91 1.85 0.60
CA PHE A 46 1.14 1.32 -0.49
C PHE A 46 0.15 0.28 -0.02
N THR A 47 -1.04 0.36 -0.57
CA THR A 47 -2.09 -0.64 -0.41
C THR A 47 -2.86 -0.72 -1.71
N ARG A 48 -3.62 -1.79 -1.93
CA ARG A 48 -4.53 -1.92 -3.07
C ARG A 48 -5.96 -1.47 -2.76
N TYR A 49 -6.22 -1.06 -1.51
CA TYR A 49 -7.54 -0.74 -1.00
C TYR A 49 -7.63 0.76 -0.72
N ASN A 50 -8.44 1.48 -1.50
CA ASN A 50 -8.65 2.92 -1.29
C ASN A 50 -9.16 3.23 0.12
N ASP A 51 -10.04 2.40 0.68
CA ASP A 51 -10.52 2.59 2.05
C ASP A 51 -9.38 2.65 3.06
N MET A 52 -8.35 1.81 2.88
CA MET A 52 -7.14 1.82 3.72
C MET A 52 -6.30 3.07 3.47
N VAL A 53 -6.18 3.53 2.22
CA VAL A 53 -5.48 4.79 1.91
C VAL A 53 -6.12 5.97 2.62
N TYR A 54 -7.43 6.12 2.50
CA TYR A 54 -8.17 7.20 3.15
C TYR A 54 -8.11 7.08 4.67
N GLU A 55 -8.17 5.87 5.23
CA GLU A 55 -8.03 5.64 6.67
C GLU A 55 -6.65 6.07 7.18
N ILE A 56 -5.57 5.65 6.52
CA ILE A 56 -4.18 6.04 6.85
C ILE A 56 -4.03 7.57 6.75
N SER A 57 -4.51 8.14 5.64
CA SER A 57 -4.44 9.58 5.38
C SER A 57 -5.12 10.37 6.48
N LYS A 58 -6.38 10.02 6.81
CA LYS A 58 -7.16 10.68 7.85
C LYS A 58 -6.57 10.48 9.24
N ARG A 59 -6.04 9.30 9.53
CA ARG A 59 -5.52 8.95 10.86
C ARG A 59 -4.21 9.66 11.19
N PHE A 60 -3.33 9.81 10.19
CA PHE A 60 -1.97 10.32 10.38
C PHE A 60 -1.72 11.67 9.70
N PHE A 61 -2.74 12.27 9.08
CA PHE A 61 -2.63 13.52 8.31
C PHE A 61 -1.57 13.43 7.20
N ILE A 62 -1.54 12.28 6.53
CA ILE A 62 -0.61 11.98 5.44
C ILE A 62 -1.32 12.27 4.10
N PRO A 63 -0.69 12.98 3.15
CA PRO A 63 -1.27 13.18 1.82
C PRO A 63 -1.48 11.83 1.13
N CYS A 64 -2.54 11.73 0.33
CA CYS A 64 -2.88 10.48 -0.33
C CYS A 64 -3.18 10.62 -1.80
N ILE A 65 -2.81 9.60 -2.58
CA ILE A 65 -3.11 9.52 -4.00
C ILE A 65 -3.91 8.24 -4.26
N THR A 66 -5.00 8.38 -4.98
CA THR A 66 -5.82 7.27 -5.45
C THR A 66 -6.15 7.46 -6.92
N TYR A 67 -6.82 6.48 -7.56
CA TYR A 67 -7.33 6.67 -8.92
C TYR A 67 -8.31 7.83 -9.07
N ARG A 68 -8.90 8.30 -7.96
CA ARG A 68 -9.84 9.43 -7.94
C ARG A 68 -9.14 10.78 -7.82
N THR A 69 -7.87 10.80 -7.44
CA THR A 69 -7.05 12.02 -7.34
C THR A 69 -6.80 12.53 -8.76
N ASP A 70 -7.16 13.78 -9.01
CA ASP A 70 -6.98 14.39 -10.33
C ASP A 70 -5.49 14.52 -10.68
N SER A 71 -5.19 14.73 -11.96
CA SER A 71 -3.80 14.76 -12.43
C SER A 71 -2.99 15.91 -11.84
N HIS A 72 -3.60 17.07 -11.61
CA HIS A 72 -2.92 18.25 -11.09
C HIS A 72 -2.63 18.11 -9.59
N GLU A 73 -3.63 17.69 -8.80
CA GLU A 73 -3.45 17.38 -7.37
C GLU A 73 -2.40 16.28 -7.19
N ARG A 74 -2.43 15.24 -8.03
CA ARG A 74 -1.46 14.16 -8.01
C ARG A 74 -0.03 14.68 -8.22
N GLU A 75 0.18 15.50 -9.25
CA GLU A 75 1.48 16.10 -9.55
C GLU A 75 1.96 17.00 -8.41
N GLU A 76 1.09 17.82 -7.86
CA GLU A 76 1.40 18.69 -6.72
C GLU A 76 1.86 17.88 -5.50
N VAL A 77 1.09 16.85 -5.12
CA VAL A 77 1.43 15.98 -3.98
C VAL A 77 2.75 15.25 -4.21
N PHE A 78 3.02 14.78 -5.43
CA PHE A 78 4.31 14.17 -5.76
C PHE A 78 5.46 15.16 -5.65
N ASN A 79 5.32 16.36 -6.19
CA ASN A 79 6.36 17.37 -6.14
C ASN A 79 6.69 17.77 -4.71
N LYS A 80 5.67 17.96 -3.86
CA LYS A 80 5.86 18.24 -2.42
C LYS A 80 6.58 17.11 -1.70
N PHE A 81 6.27 15.85 -2.01
CA PHE A 81 7.00 14.71 -1.46
C PHE A 81 8.45 14.64 -1.99
N LYS A 82 8.66 14.90 -3.29
CA LYS A 82 9.98 14.92 -3.93
C LYS A 82 10.90 15.98 -3.32
N ASN A 83 10.36 17.16 -3.06
CA ASN A 83 11.05 18.29 -2.45
C ASN A 83 11.25 18.13 -0.93
N GLY A 84 10.65 17.11 -0.31
CA GLY A 84 10.76 16.84 1.12
C GLY A 84 9.81 17.66 2.00
N GLU A 85 8.87 18.41 1.41
CA GLU A 85 7.78 19.07 2.15
C GLU A 85 6.88 18.03 2.82
N TYR A 86 6.64 16.92 2.12
CA TYR A 86 6.02 15.72 2.70
C TYR A 86 7.06 14.61 2.87
N SER A 87 7.25 14.18 4.12
CA SER A 87 8.11 13.02 4.42
C SER A 87 7.40 11.69 4.23
N VAL A 88 6.05 11.68 4.18
CA VAL A 88 5.26 10.45 4.02
C VAL A 88 4.17 10.66 2.97
N LEU A 89 3.95 9.63 2.15
CA LEU A 89 2.89 9.58 1.13
C LEU A 89 2.20 8.21 1.16
N VAL A 90 0.88 8.17 1.00
CA VAL A 90 0.12 6.92 0.86
C VAL A 90 -0.59 6.81 -0.49
N SER A 91 -0.53 5.66 -1.16
CA SER A 91 -1.16 5.45 -2.48
C SER A 91 -1.86 4.10 -2.65
N SER A 92 -2.97 4.08 -3.41
CA SER A 92 -3.83 2.89 -3.62
C SER A 92 -3.54 2.09 -4.90
N GLN A 93 -2.69 2.60 -5.79
CA GLN A 93 -2.40 2.00 -7.08
C GLN A 93 -0.95 2.22 -7.50
N VAL A 94 -0.51 1.42 -8.47
CA VAL A 94 0.82 1.48 -9.06
C VAL A 94 1.09 2.92 -9.45
N LEU A 95 2.25 3.42 -9.06
CA LEU A 95 2.88 4.57 -9.71
C LEU A 95 3.10 4.08 -11.14
N ASP A 96 2.10 4.28 -12.00
CA ASP A 96 2.06 3.73 -13.35
C ASP A 96 3.35 4.10 -14.09
N GLU A 97 3.74 3.23 -15.02
CA GLU A 97 4.95 3.39 -15.84
C GLU A 97 5.04 4.82 -16.37
N GLY A 98 5.99 5.60 -15.84
CA GLY A 98 6.17 7.01 -16.17
C GLY A 98 6.19 7.97 -14.99
N ILE A 99 5.74 7.58 -13.79
CA ILE A 99 5.89 8.42 -12.59
C ILE A 99 7.24 8.11 -11.93
N ASP A 100 8.18 9.06 -12.04
CA ASP A 100 9.44 9.07 -11.30
C ASP A 100 9.13 9.15 -9.80
N VAL A 101 9.23 8.02 -9.11
CA VAL A 101 8.88 7.94 -7.70
C VAL A 101 10.04 8.54 -6.91
N PRO A 102 9.82 9.66 -6.22
CA PRO A 102 10.87 10.34 -5.46
C PRO A 102 11.56 9.42 -4.45
N GLU A 103 12.85 9.67 -4.23
CA GLU A 103 13.74 8.82 -3.43
C GLU A 103 13.22 8.64 -1.99
N ALA A 104 12.52 7.53 -1.77
CA ALA A 104 12.10 7.08 -0.46
C ALA A 104 13.13 6.10 0.10
N ASN A 105 13.40 6.15 1.39
CA ASN A 105 14.26 5.16 2.04
C ASN A 105 13.46 4.07 2.77
N VAL A 106 12.16 4.27 2.98
CA VAL A 106 11.27 3.26 3.53
C VAL A 106 10.05 3.04 2.65
N GLY A 107 9.80 1.80 2.28
CA GLY A 107 8.55 1.36 1.65
C GLY A 107 7.72 0.56 2.63
N ILE A 108 6.42 0.80 2.71
CA ILE A 108 5.49 0.00 3.51
C ILE A 108 4.40 -0.53 2.60
N ILE A 109 4.33 -1.85 2.42
CA ILE A 109 3.24 -2.51 1.69
C ILE A 109 2.25 -3.06 2.69
N VAL A 110 1.05 -2.50 2.70
CA VAL A 110 -0.11 -3.00 3.44
C VAL A 110 -0.77 -4.07 2.59
N SER A 111 -0.19 -5.27 2.63
CA SER A 111 -0.53 -6.38 1.73
C SER A 111 -1.96 -6.90 1.94
N GLY A 112 -2.49 -7.48 0.87
CA GLY A 112 -3.68 -8.33 0.92
C GLY A 112 -3.72 -9.45 -0.13
N THR A 113 -3.04 -9.33 -1.26
CA THR A 113 -3.26 -10.25 -2.40
C THR A 113 -1.99 -10.64 -3.16
N GLY A 114 -2.09 -11.70 -3.98
CA GLY A 114 -0.97 -12.39 -4.62
C GLY A 114 -0.41 -11.81 -5.91
N SER A 115 -1.04 -10.80 -6.50
CA SER A 115 -0.33 -9.86 -7.37
C SER A 115 0.45 -8.94 -6.41
N SER A 116 1.77 -8.86 -6.37
CA SER A 116 2.65 -8.74 -7.52
C SER A 116 4.11 -8.83 -7.04
N ARG A 117 4.82 -9.94 -7.32
CA ARG A 117 6.27 -10.05 -7.08
C ARG A 117 7.02 -8.96 -7.85
N GLU A 118 6.58 -8.70 -9.07
CA GLU A 118 7.06 -7.61 -9.91
C GLU A 118 6.89 -6.23 -9.26
N TYR A 119 5.81 -6.00 -8.51
CA TYR A 119 5.57 -4.72 -7.83
C TYR A 119 6.48 -4.52 -6.62
N VAL A 120 6.72 -5.57 -5.83
CA VAL A 120 7.72 -5.52 -4.75
C VAL A 120 9.10 -5.23 -5.34
N GLN A 121 9.43 -5.81 -6.50
CA GLN A 121 10.68 -5.54 -7.21
C GLN A 121 10.73 -4.11 -7.76
N ARG A 122 9.65 -3.62 -8.37
CA ARG A 122 9.53 -2.21 -8.83
C ARG A 122 9.72 -1.26 -7.66
N LEU A 123 9.00 -1.46 -6.56
CA LEU A 123 9.12 -0.62 -5.37
C LEU A 123 10.52 -0.71 -4.75
N GLY A 124 11.11 -1.90 -4.70
CA GLY A 124 12.50 -2.07 -4.24
C GLY A 124 13.51 -1.27 -5.06
N ARG A 125 13.28 -1.06 -6.37
CA ARG A 125 14.14 -0.23 -7.23
C ARG A 125 14.02 1.26 -6.96
N LEU A 126 12.86 1.69 -6.46
CA LEU A 126 12.57 3.08 -6.12
C LEU A 126 13.14 3.47 -4.76
N LEU A 127 13.40 2.49 -3.89
CA LEU A 127 14.00 2.78 -2.60
C LEU A 127 15.49 3.11 -2.75
N ARG A 128 15.93 4.16 -2.04
CA ARG A 128 17.32 4.59 -1.96
C ARG A 128 17.74 4.71 -0.49
N PRO A 129 18.95 4.27 -0.13
CA PRO A 129 19.47 4.50 1.21
C PRO A 129 19.63 6.02 1.45
N ARG A 130 19.45 6.45 2.69
CA ARG A 130 19.70 7.82 3.15
C ARG A 130 20.80 7.76 4.19
N GLU A 131 21.66 8.77 4.28
CA GLU A 131 22.79 8.91 5.23
C GLU A 131 22.85 7.87 6.37
N ASN A 132 23.78 6.91 6.25
CA ASN A 132 24.02 5.82 7.22
C ASN A 132 22.82 4.87 7.50
N LYS A 133 21.73 4.96 6.74
CA LYS A 133 20.55 4.09 6.81
C LYS A 133 20.34 3.33 5.51
N LYS A 134 20.04 2.03 5.64
CA LYS A 134 19.67 1.18 4.50
C LYS A 134 18.26 1.53 4.01
N ALA A 135 18.02 1.32 2.72
CA ALA A 135 16.66 1.25 2.20
C ALA A 135 15.95 0.02 2.78
N VAL A 136 14.73 0.18 3.30
CA VAL A 136 13.95 -0.91 3.93
C VAL A 136 12.57 -1.01 3.32
N LEU A 137 12.15 -2.23 2.99
CA LEU A 137 10.80 -2.53 2.52
C LEU A 137 10.09 -3.42 3.54
N TYR A 138 9.04 -2.88 4.15
CA TYR A 138 8.16 -3.62 5.05
C TYR A 138 6.96 -4.19 4.30
N GLU A 139 6.60 -5.44 4.60
CA GLU A 139 5.35 -6.05 4.17
C GLU A 139 4.50 -6.37 5.41
N LEU A 140 3.34 -5.72 5.54
CA LEU A 140 2.40 -5.99 6.63
C LEU A 140 1.45 -7.11 6.26
N VAL A 141 1.49 -8.19 7.02
CA VAL A 141 0.77 -9.44 6.77
C VAL A 141 -0.04 -9.81 8.02
N THR A 142 -1.35 -9.94 7.87
CA THR A 142 -2.19 -10.45 8.97
C THR A 142 -2.00 -11.96 9.12
N LYS A 143 -1.54 -12.42 10.29
CA LYS A 143 -1.37 -13.85 10.59
C LYS A 143 -2.73 -14.57 10.61
N GLY A 144 -2.74 -15.85 10.23
CA GLY A 144 -3.96 -16.67 10.21
C GLY A 144 -4.93 -16.36 9.07
N THR A 145 -4.57 -15.46 8.15
CA THR A 145 -5.38 -15.12 6.98
C THR A 145 -4.73 -15.59 5.68
N LYS A 146 -5.45 -15.44 4.56
CA LYS A 146 -4.92 -15.73 3.21
C LYS A 146 -3.66 -14.92 2.85
N GLU A 147 -3.39 -13.83 3.56
CA GLU A 147 -2.18 -13.02 3.37
C GLU A 147 -0.93 -13.82 3.68
N THR A 148 -0.97 -14.65 4.72
CA THR A 148 0.19 -15.46 5.14
C THR A 148 0.62 -16.38 4.00
N ARG A 149 -0.32 -17.16 3.42
CA ARG A 149 -0.06 -18.02 2.25
C ARG A 149 0.41 -17.23 1.03
N THR A 150 -0.05 -16.00 0.90
CA THR A 150 0.30 -15.14 -0.22
C THR A 150 1.71 -14.57 -0.09
N SER A 151 2.10 -14.13 1.10
CA SER A 151 3.47 -13.68 1.40
C SER A 151 4.47 -14.82 1.24
N TYR A 152 4.15 -16.04 1.72
CA TYR A 152 5.02 -17.22 1.52
C TYR A 152 5.27 -17.53 0.04
N ARG A 153 4.23 -17.49 -0.80
CA ARG A 153 4.38 -17.70 -2.26
C ARG A 153 5.23 -16.63 -2.93
N ARG A 154 5.31 -15.42 -2.36
CA ARG A 154 6.10 -14.31 -2.91
C ARG A 154 7.60 -14.40 -2.57
N LYS A 155 7.93 -15.08 -1.47
CA LYS A 155 9.32 -15.29 -1.01
C LYS A 155 10.04 -16.47 -1.68
N LYS A 156 9.30 -17.33 -2.38
CA LYS A 156 9.85 -18.30 -3.35
C LYS A 156 10.01 -17.61 -4.70
#